data_AF-A0A0G2J7H7-F1
#
_entry.id   AF-A0A0G2J7H7-F1
#
_cell.length_a   1.000
_cell.length_b   1.000
_cell.length_c   1.000
_cell.angle_alpha   90.00
_cell.angle_beta   90.00
_cell.angle_gamma   90.00
#
_symmetry.space_group_name_H-M   'P 1'
#
loop_
_entity.id
_entity.type
_entity.pdbx_description
1 polymer ?
#
loop_
_entity_poly.entity_id
_entity_poly.type
_entity_poly.pdbx_seq_one_letter_code
_entity_poly.pdbx_strand_id
1 'polypeptide(L)'
;MPMKLDGSCQCGGVQFALNSQTPVPYQLCACSICRKVGGYSGSVNLGGIANSLNVLKGKELIKKYTAIKDRGTPHEELCSSERSFCSNCSTMLWLWDKHWPELIHPFASAIDTDLPVPEEMVCVLANSKPEWVRWPEGKKSVHQKYGEDSLEGYHKRKGLWVE
;
A
#
# COMPACT_ATOMS: atom_id res chain seq x y z
N MET A 1 9.13 13.76 14.85
CA MET A 1 9.91 12.54 14.55
C MET A 1 8.98 11.56 13.84
N PRO A 2 9.41 10.93 12.74
CA PRO A 2 8.57 10.03 11.96
C PRO A 2 7.99 8.92 12.86
N MET A 3 6.75 8.53 12.58
CA MET A 3 6.09 7.47 13.34
C MET A 3 6.72 6.13 13.00
N LYS A 4 7.17 5.38 14.01
CA LYS A 4 7.60 4.00 13.84
C LYS A 4 6.37 3.11 13.65
N LEU A 5 6.40 2.30 12.58
CA LEU A 5 5.40 1.31 12.25
C LEU A 5 6.02 -0.08 12.38
N ASP A 6 5.46 -0.90 13.25
CA ASP A 6 5.75 -2.32 13.38
C ASP A 6 4.70 -3.10 12.58
N GLY A 7 5.13 -4.13 11.87
CA GLY A 7 4.27 -4.92 11.00
C GLY A 7 4.67 -6.38 10.92
N SER A 8 3.72 -7.22 10.54
CA SER A 8 3.92 -8.66 10.43
C SER A 8 3.04 -9.27 9.33
N CYS A 9 3.37 -10.51 8.95
CA CYS A 9 2.48 -11.31 8.11
C CYS A 9 1.45 -12.07 8.96
N GLN A 10 0.37 -12.54 8.34
CA GLN A 10 -0.72 -13.23 9.04
C GLN A 10 -0.24 -14.46 9.83
N CYS A 11 0.73 -15.21 9.31
CA CYS A 11 1.26 -16.40 10.01
C CYS A 11 2.32 -16.07 11.07
N GLY A 12 2.68 -14.80 11.28
CA GLY A 12 3.74 -14.38 12.23
C GLY A 12 5.16 -14.82 11.86
N GLY A 13 5.34 -15.33 10.63
CA GLY A 13 6.64 -15.79 10.11
C GLY A 13 7.57 -14.64 9.76
N VAL A 14 7.00 -13.53 9.25
CA VAL A 14 7.71 -12.30 8.91
C VAL A 14 7.31 -11.20 9.90
N GLN A 15 8.31 -10.49 10.42
CA GLN A 15 8.14 -9.28 11.22
C GLN A 15 9.09 -8.21 10.73
N PHE A 16 8.63 -6.97 10.68
CA PHE A 16 9.42 -5.83 10.19
C PHE A 16 9.01 -4.55 10.91
N ALA A 17 9.88 -3.56 10.84
CA ALA A 17 9.60 -2.21 11.28
C ALA A 17 10.09 -1.20 10.23
N LEU A 18 9.44 -0.04 10.15
CA LEU A 18 9.91 1.11 9.37
C LEU A 18 9.39 2.42 9.96
N ASN A 19 9.92 3.55 9.50
CA ASN A 19 9.45 4.88 9.87
C ASN A 19 8.58 5.47 8.76
N SER A 20 7.54 6.20 9.16
CA SER A 20 6.58 6.86 8.26
C SER A 20 6.32 8.30 8.68
N GLN A 21 6.35 9.20 7.70
CA GLN A 21 5.87 10.58 7.83
C GLN A 21 4.40 10.71 7.37
N THR A 22 3.83 9.63 6.83
CA THR A 22 2.51 9.56 6.22
C THR A 22 1.73 8.31 6.69
N PRO A 23 1.52 8.15 8.02
CA PRO A 23 0.96 6.92 8.58
C PRO A 23 -0.56 6.78 8.38
N VAL A 24 -1.26 7.80 7.86
CA VAL A 24 -2.73 7.75 7.75
C VAL A 24 -3.15 6.90 6.53
N PRO A 25 -3.90 5.81 6.71
CA PRO A 25 -4.31 4.88 5.66
C PRO A 25 -5.51 5.41 4.85
N TYR A 26 -5.34 6.53 4.15
CA TYR A 26 -6.47 7.23 3.51
C TYR A 26 -6.80 6.74 2.08
N GLN A 27 -5.84 6.20 1.34
CA GLN A 27 -5.99 5.96 -0.11
C GLN A 27 -6.24 4.49 -0.45
N LEU A 28 -7.45 4.16 -0.89
CA LEU A 28 -7.81 2.83 -1.38
C LEU A 28 -7.67 2.75 -2.89
N CYS A 29 -6.74 1.93 -3.37
CA CYS A 29 -6.63 1.60 -4.79
C CYS A 29 -7.44 0.36 -5.13
N ALA A 30 -8.43 0.53 -6.00
CA ALA A 30 -9.29 -0.56 -6.45
C ALA A 30 -8.93 -1.06 -7.84
N CYS A 31 -7.66 -0.98 -8.28
CA CYS A 31 -7.23 -1.53 -9.57
C CYS A 31 -7.19 -3.06 -9.57
N SER A 32 -7.11 -3.68 -10.76
CA SER A 32 -7.11 -5.14 -10.90
C SER A 32 -5.98 -5.82 -10.14
N ILE A 33 -4.80 -5.19 -10.07
CA ILE A 33 -3.64 -5.68 -9.32
C ILE A 33 -3.97 -5.67 -7.82
N CYS A 34 -4.31 -4.51 -7.25
CA CYS A 34 -4.62 -4.37 -5.83
C CYS A 34 -5.74 -5.30 -5.37
N ARG A 35 -6.79 -5.48 -6.20
CA ARG A 35 -7.87 -6.43 -5.88
C ARG A 35 -7.42 -7.90 -5.86
N LYS A 36 -6.50 -8.27 -6.75
CA LYS A 36 -6.03 -9.65 -6.88
C LYS A 36 -4.95 -10.01 -5.86
N VAL A 37 -4.09 -9.06 -5.50
CA VAL A 37 -2.95 -9.34 -4.62
C VAL A 37 -3.18 -8.90 -3.17
N GLY A 38 -3.95 -7.83 -2.93
CA GLY A 38 -4.04 -7.24 -1.60
C GLY A 38 -5.43 -7.24 -0.94
N GLY A 39 -6.49 -7.64 -1.64
CA GLY A 39 -7.79 -7.89 -1.00
C GLY A 39 -9.00 -7.61 -1.88
N TYR A 40 -10.17 -8.11 -1.48
CA TYR A 40 -11.42 -8.09 -2.27
C TYR A 40 -11.74 -6.73 -2.92
N SER A 41 -11.69 -5.64 -2.14
CA SER A 41 -12.01 -4.29 -2.63
C SER A 41 -10.82 -3.51 -3.19
N GLY A 42 -9.59 -3.99 -2.98
CA GLY A 42 -8.38 -3.27 -3.34
C GLY A 42 -7.32 -3.33 -2.24
N SER A 43 -6.46 -2.31 -2.19
CA SER A 43 -5.39 -2.21 -1.20
C SER A 43 -5.16 -0.76 -0.79
N VAL A 44 -4.78 -0.57 0.47
CA VAL A 44 -4.32 0.71 1.00
C VAL A 44 -2.83 0.60 1.28
N ASN A 45 -2.04 1.48 0.66
CA ASN A 45 -0.62 1.59 0.93
C ASN A 45 -0.33 2.86 1.70
N LEU A 46 0.61 2.80 2.64
CA LEU A 46 1.14 3.96 3.34
C LEU A 46 2.42 4.45 2.65
N GLY A 47 2.93 5.60 3.08
CA GLY A 47 4.28 6.00 2.75
C GLY A 47 5.23 5.62 3.88
N GLY A 48 6.46 5.28 3.53
CA GLY A 48 7.50 4.89 4.47
C GLY A 48 8.86 5.30 3.95
N ILE A 49 9.81 5.47 4.87
CA ILE A 49 11.19 5.82 4.57
C ILE A 49 11.95 4.51 4.30
N ALA A 50 12.35 4.26 3.05
CA ALA A 50 12.91 2.98 2.62
C ALA A 50 14.13 2.55 3.45
N ASN A 51 15.05 3.48 3.73
CA ASN A 51 16.28 3.23 4.49
C ASN A 51 16.03 2.90 5.97
N SER A 52 14.80 3.10 6.48
CA SER A 52 14.42 2.72 7.84
C SER A 52 13.81 1.32 7.94
N LEU A 53 13.53 0.65 6.81
CA LEU A 53 13.00 -0.71 6.82
C LEU A 53 14.00 -1.66 7.49
N ASN A 54 13.54 -2.32 8.55
CA ASN A 54 14.27 -3.34 9.26
C ASN A 54 13.43 -4.61 9.32
N VAL A 55 13.86 -5.67 8.64
CA VAL A 55 13.22 -7.00 8.73
C VAL A 55 13.77 -7.71 9.97
N LEU A 56 12.92 -7.84 10.98
CA LEU A 56 13.25 -8.40 12.29
C LEU A 56 13.27 -9.94 12.27
N LYS A 57 12.42 -10.56 11.44
CA LYS A 57 12.23 -12.01 11.36
C LYS A 57 11.75 -12.44 9.97
N GLY A 58 12.15 -13.62 9.52
CA GLY A 58 11.54 -14.30 8.37
C GLY A 58 11.98 -13.79 7.00
N LYS A 59 13.21 -13.27 6.87
CA LYS A 59 13.72 -12.71 5.61
C LYS A 59 13.70 -13.74 4.48
N GLU A 60 13.97 -15.01 4.80
CA GLU A 60 13.90 -16.16 3.91
C GLU A 60 12.48 -16.48 3.41
N LEU A 61 11.46 -16.06 4.15
CA LEU A 61 10.05 -16.24 3.77
C LEU A 61 9.55 -15.13 2.84
N ILE A 62 10.33 -14.07 2.61
CA ILE A 62 9.91 -12.96 1.76
C ILE A 62 10.21 -13.29 0.30
N LYS A 63 9.17 -13.31 -0.52
CA LYS A 63 9.28 -13.37 -1.98
C LYS A 63 8.86 -12.05 -2.61
N LYS A 64 9.42 -11.77 -3.78
CA LYS A 64 9.11 -10.59 -4.58
C LYS A 64 8.29 -10.97 -5.81
N TYR A 65 7.32 -10.14 -6.16
CA TYR A 65 6.50 -10.27 -7.36
C TYR A 65 6.38 -8.94 -8.08
N THR A 66 6.63 -8.97 -9.39
CA THR A 66 6.41 -7.84 -10.30
C THR A 66 5.07 -8.02 -10.99
N ALA A 67 4.13 -7.11 -10.73
CA ALA A 67 2.79 -7.20 -11.29
C ALA A 67 2.77 -6.84 -12.77
N ILE A 68 1.79 -7.39 -13.49
CA ILE A 68 1.51 -7.06 -14.89
C ILE A 68 0.32 -6.10 -14.91
N LYS A 69 0.48 -4.90 -15.49
CA LYS A 69 -0.63 -3.97 -15.72
C LYS A 69 -1.25 -4.20 -17.10
N ASP A 70 -2.53 -3.87 -17.22
CA ASP A 70 -3.34 -4.05 -18.43
C ASP A 70 -3.27 -5.47 -19.02
N ARG A 71 -3.17 -6.46 -18.13
CA ARG A 71 -3.02 -7.88 -18.46
C ARG A 71 -4.15 -8.38 -19.38
N GLY A 72 -3.77 -8.99 -20.50
CA GLY A 72 -4.68 -9.50 -21.53
C GLY A 72 -5.13 -8.45 -22.54
N THR A 73 -4.50 -7.28 -22.58
CA THR A 73 -4.77 -6.21 -23.56
C THR A 73 -3.53 -5.93 -24.43
N PRO A 74 -3.66 -5.19 -25.54
CA PRO A 74 -2.51 -4.75 -26.34
C PRO A 74 -1.51 -3.85 -25.60
N HIS A 75 -1.88 -3.32 -24.42
CA HIS A 75 -1.04 -2.46 -23.58
C HIS A 75 -0.46 -3.20 -22.37
N GLU A 76 -0.49 -4.54 -22.37
CA GLU A 76 0.09 -5.34 -21.29
C GLU A 76 1.58 -5.02 -21.09
N GLU A 77 1.96 -4.72 -19.86
CA GLU A 77 3.37 -4.50 -19.52
C GLU A 77 3.67 -4.80 -18.03
N LEU A 78 4.93 -5.13 -17.75
CA LEU A 78 5.40 -5.31 -16.38
C LEU A 78 5.49 -3.97 -15.67
N CYS A 79 4.98 -3.91 -14.43
CA CYS A 79 5.19 -2.77 -13.56
C CYS A 79 6.68 -2.64 -13.20
N SER A 80 7.15 -1.42 -12.96
CA SER A 80 8.48 -1.17 -12.39
C SER A 80 8.59 -1.55 -10.91
N SER A 81 7.47 -1.44 -10.18
CA SER A 81 7.38 -1.71 -8.76
C SER A 81 7.47 -3.21 -8.42
N GLU A 82 8.25 -3.54 -7.40
CA GLU A 82 8.32 -4.86 -6.79
C GLU A 82 7.42 -4.93 -5.56
N ARG A 83 6.67 -6.02 -5.41
CA ARG A 83 5.85 -6.27 -4.22
C ARG A 83 6.45 -7.42 -3.42
N SER A 84 6.69 -7.18 -2.13
CA SER A 84 7.18 -8.18 -1.18
C SER A 84 6.00 -8.81 -0.45
N PHE A 85 6.00 -10.14 -0.34
CA PHE A 85 4.95 -10.90 0.33
C PHE A 85 5.51 -12.09 1.09
N CYS A 86 4.80 -12.53 2.12
CA CYS A 86 5.13 -13.76 2.83
C CYS A 86 4.80 -14.98 1.96
N SER A 87 5.79 -15.78 1.62
CA SER A 87 5.61 -17.00 0.82
C SER A 87 4.81 -18.11 1.51
N ASN A 88 4.60 -18.03 2.82
CA ASN A 88 3.85 -19.02 3.58
C ASN A 88 2.34 -18.70 3.62
N CYS A 89 1.97 -17.46 3.92
CA CYS A 89 0.57 -17.05 4.10
C CYS A 89 0.06 -16.05 3.05
N SER A 90 0.90 -15.65 2.09
CA SER A 90 0.58 -14.69 1.04
C SER A 90 0.24 -13.27 1.49
N THR A 91 0.49 -12.91 2.76
CA THR A 91 0.33 -11.51 3.20
C THR A 91 1.25 -10.60 2.40
N MET A 92 0.66 -9.62 1.72
CA MET A 92 1.39 -8.53 1.08
C MET A 92 1.99 -7.63 2.15
N LEU A 93 3.30 -7.39 2.09
CA LEU A 93 4.03 -6.67 3.12
C LEU A 93 4.25 -5.21 2.70
N TRP A 94 4.94 -5.00 1.58
CA TRP A 94 5.23 -3.67 1.05
C TRP A 94 5.50 -3.70 -0.45
N LEU A 95 5.43 -2.53 -1.06
CA LEU A 95 5.85 -2.24 -2.42
C LEU A 95 7.07 -1.32 -2.41
N TRP A 96 8.02 -1.54 -3.32
CA TRP A 96 9.17 -0.69 -3.55
C TRP A 96 9.37 -0.50 -5.05
N ASP A 97 9.80 0.68 -5.48
CA ASP A 97 10.09 0.97 -6.88
C ASP A 97 11.43 1.67 -7.00
N LYS A 98 12.27 1.18 -7.92
CA LYS A 98 13.62 1.70 -8.15
C LYS A 98 13.65 3.17 -8.59
N HIS A 99 12.55 3.70 -9.11
CA HIS A 99 12.47 5.10 -9.54
C HIS A 99 12.35 6.07 -8.35
N TRP A 100 11.93 5.58 -7.18
CA TRP A 100 11.85 6.34 -5.91
C TRP A 100 12.49 5.53 -4.79
N PRO A 101 13.83 5.32 -4.84
CA PRO A 101 14.52 4.39 -3.96
C PRO A 101 14.42 4.75 -2.46
N GLU A 102 14.17 6.01 -2.14
CA GLU A 102 13.96 6.55 -0.81
C GLU A 102 12.58 6.21 -0.21
N LEU A 103 11.62 5.80 -1.04
CA LEU A 103 10.25 5.50 -0.64
C LEU A 103 9.99 4.00 -0.58
N ILE A 104 9.24 3.59 0.43
CA ILE A 104 8.67 2.26 0.53
C ILE A 104 7.19 2.35 0.91
N HIS A 105 6.37 1.46 0.37
CA HIS A 105 4.93 1.53 0.49
C HIS A 105 4.38 0.28 1.19
N PRO A 106 4.39 0.22 2.55
CA PRO A 106 3.81 -0.92 3.25
C PRO A 106 2.31 -0.98 3.00
N PHE A 107 1.76 -2.20 2.97
CA PHE A 107 0.32 -2.40 2.95
C PHE A 107 -0.20 -2.13 4.36
N ALA A 108 -1.22 -1.28 4.50
CA ALA A 108 -1.80 -0.97 5.81
C ALA A 108 -2.30 -2.23 6.53
N SER A 109 -2.73 -3.25 5.78
CA SER A 109 -3.15 -4.56 6.30
C SER A 109 -2.03 -5.41 6.92
N ALA A 110 -0.77 -5.02 6.76
CA ALA A 110 0.39 -5.70 7.34
C ALA A 110 1.04 -4.90 8.48
N ILE A 111 0.43 -3.78 8.89
CA ILE A 111 0.90 -2.96 10.01
C ILE A 111 0.13 -3.36 11.27
N ASP A 112 0.87 -3.68 12.33
CA ASP A 112 0.35 -4.05 13.65
C ASP A 112 0.23 -2.84 14.57
N THR A 113 1.01 -1.77 14.33
CA THR A 113 0.87 -0.50 15.04
C THR A 113 -0.50 0.11 14.80
N ASP A 114 -1.16 0.59 15.84
CA ASP A 114 -2.44 1.32 15.73
C ASP A 114 -2.29 2.54 14.81
N LEU A 115 -2.91 2.47 13.63
CA LEU A 115 -2.86 3.52 12.63
C LEU A 115 -3.91 4.60 12.94
N PRO A 116 -3.61 5.89 12.62
CA PRO A 116 -4.61 6.95 12.72
C PRO A 116 -5.83 6.66 11.84
N VAL A 117 -7.02 7.00 12.32
CA VAL A 117 -8.26 6.82 11.55
C VAL A 117 -8.40 7.95 10.51
N PRO A 118 -8.52 7.65 9.21
CA PRO A 118 -8.75 8.68 8.20
C PRO A 118 -10.16 9.27 8.32
N GLU A 119 -10.28 10.60 8.25
CA GLU A 119 -11.59 11.29 8.21
C GLU A 119 -12.34 11.02 6.90
N GLU A 120 -11.60 10.79 5.81
CA GLU A 120 -12.13 10.53 4.47
C GLU A 120 -11.25 9.51 3.75
N MET A 121 -11.88 8.55 3.08
CA MET A 121 -11.20 7.65 2.14
C MET A 121 -11.09 8.26 0.74
N VAL A 122 -9.89 8.28 0.17
CA VAL A 122 -9.66 8.62 -1.24
C VAL A 122 -9.61 7.33 -2.04
N CYS A 123 -10.68 7.04 -2.77
CA CYS A 123 -10.83 5.83 -3.58
C CYS A 123 -10.38 6.10 -5.02
N VAL A 124 -9.36 5.39 -5.49
CA VAL A 124 -8.76 5.60 -6.82
C VAL A 124 -8.94 4.40 -7.74
N LEU A 125 -8.78 4.64 -9.04
CA LEU A 125 -8.88 3.66 -10.13
C LEU A 125 -10.30 3.08 -10.27
N ALA A 126 -11.31 3.95 -10.14
CA ALA A 126 -12.70 3.57 -10.34
C ALA A 126 -12.96 3.01 -11.75
N ASN A 127 -12.22 3.46 -12.76
CA ASN A 127 -12.31 2.96 -14.13
C ASN A 127 -11.86 1.49 -14.28
N SER A 128 -11.11 0.96 -13.32
CA SER A 128 -10.63 -0.43 -13.26
C SER A 128 -11.43 -1.29 -12.29
N LYS A 129 -12.31 -0.67 -11.48
CA LYS A 129 -13.12 -1.36 -10.48
C LYS A 129 -14.37 -1.94 -11.16
N PRO A 130 -14.62 -3.26 -11.06
CA PRO A 130 -15.87 -3.82 -11.55
C PRO A 130 -17.06 -3.39 -10.68
N GLU A 131 -18.26 -3.35 -11.25
CA GLU A 131 -19.47 -2.85 -10.58
C GLU A 131 -19.82 -3.58 -9.28
N TRP A 132 -19.55 -4.88 -9.20
CA TRP A 132 -19.87 -5.69 -8.01
C TRP A 132 -18.98 -5.40 -6.79
N VAL A 133 -17.82 -4.75 -6.95
CA VAL A 133 -16.99 -4.34 -5.81
C VAL A 133 -17.57 -3.07 -5.20
N ARG A 134 -17.85 -3.12 -3.90
CA ARG A 134 -18.35 -1.97 -3.13
C ARG A 134 -17.20 -1.11 -2.61
N TRP A 135 -17.43 0.20 -2.60
CA TRP A 135 -16.59 1.16 -1.90
C TRP A 135 -16.77 1.08 -0.39
N PRO A 136 -15.77 1.50 0.41
CA PRO A 136 -15.92 1.57 1.86
C PRO A 136 -17.07 2.51 2.24
N GLU A 137 -17.69 2.22 3.39
CA GLU A 137 -18.69 3.09 3.99
C GLU A 137 -18.05 4.40 4.51
N GLY A 138 -18.88 5.36 4.89
CA GLY A 138 -18.41 6.67 5.37
C GLY A 138 -18.02 7.65 4.26
N LYS A 139 -17.40 8.76 4.70
CA LYS A 139 -16.98 9.89 3.86
C LYS A 139 -15.87 9.43 2.90
N LYS A 140 -16.05 9.70 1.61
CA LYS A 140 -15.12 9.29 0.56
C LYS A 140 -15.21 10.18 -0.67
N SER A 141 -14.09 10.29 -1.37
CA SER A 141 -14.02 10.77 -2.75
C SER A 141 -13.62 9.63 -3.68
N VAL A 142 -14.20 9.60 -4.89
CA VAL A 142 -13.98 8.53 -5.86
C VAL A 142 -13.40 9.13 -7.13
N HIS A 143 -12.26 8.61 -7.57
CA HIS A 143 -11.49 9.11 -8.71
C HIS A 143 -11.38 8.02 -9.78
N GLN A 144 -11.60 8.41 -11.04
CA GLN A 144 -11.47 7.49 -12.18
C GLN A 144 -10.04 6.97 -12.33
N LYS A 145 -9.03 7.80 -12.04
CA LYS A 145 -7.61 7.45 -12.04
C LYS A 145 -6.98 7.84 -10.69
N TYR A 146 -5.66 7.95 -10.62
CA TYR A 146 -5.00 8.60 -9.48
C TYR A 146 -5.37 10.08 -9.42
N GLY A 147 -5.49 10.61 -8.20
CA GLY A 147 -5.68 12.04 -7.97
C GLY A 147 -4.38 12.83 -8.12
N GLU A 148 -4.45 14.13 -7.85
CA GLU A 148 -3.31 15.05 -7.98
C GLU A 148 -2.33 14.98 -6.80
N ASP A 149 -2.81 14.60 -5.61
CA ASP A 149 -1.99 14.54 -4.40
C ASP A 149 -1.07 13.30 -4.40
N SER A 150 0.20 13.52 -4.07
CA SER A 150 1.07 12.46 -3.54
C SER A 150 0.68 12.13 -2.09
N LEU A 151 1.18 11.01 -1.55
CA LEU A 151 0.98 10.68 -0.13
C LEU A 151 1.46 11.83 0.78
N GLU A 152 2.63 12.38 0.48
CA GLU A 152 3.17 13.56 1.18
C GLU A 152 2.26 14.79 1.02
N GLY A 153 1.85 15.11 -0.21
CA GLY A 153 1.02 16.27 -0.51
C GLY A 153 -0.32 16.23 0.24
N TYR A 154 -0.99 15.08 0.24
CA TYR A 154 -2.21 14.87 1.00
C TYR A 154 -2.00 15.10 2.50
N HIS A 155 -0.97 14.47 3.09
CA HIS A 155 -0.71 14.58 4.52
C HIS A 155 -0.34 16.00 4.95
N LYS A 156 0.49 16.70 4.18
CA LYS A 156 0.82 18.11 4.44
C LYS A 156 -0.40 19.01 4.34
N ARG A 157 -1.20 18.87 3.27
CA ARG A 157 -2.43 19.65 3.05
C ARG A 157 -3.47 19.45 4.16
N LYS A 158 -3.54 18.26 4.73
CA LYS A 158 -4.47 17.90 5.81
C LYS A 158 -3.91 18.12 7.22
N GLY A 159 -2.65 18.56 7.36
CA GLY A 159 -2.00 18.70 8.67
C GLY A 159 -1.75 17.35 9.37
N LEU A 160 -1.64 16.27 8.60
CA LEU A 160 -1.42 14.89 9.07
C LEU A 160 0.02 14.42 8.88
N TRP A 161 0.89 15.29 8.34
CA TRP A 161 2.31 15.00 8.16
C TRP A 161 3.01 14.88 9.51
N VAL A 162 3.76 13.80 9.69
CA VAL A 162 4.59 13.59 10.88
C VAL A 162 6.03 13.92 10.52
N GLU A 163 6.60 14.98 11.11
CA GLU A 163 7.99 15.41 10.85
C GLU A 163 9.01 14.32 11.13
#